data_AF-K6YK57-F1
#
_entry.id   AF-K6YK57-F1
#
_cell.length_a   1.000
_cell.length_b   1.000
_cell.length_c   1.000
_cell.angle_alpha   90.00
_cell.angle_beta   90.00
_cell.angle_gamma   90.00
#
_symmetry.space_group_name_H-M   'P 1'
#
loop_
_entity.id
_entity.type
_entity.pdbx_description
1 polymer ?
#
loop_
_entity_poly.entity_id
_entity_poly.type
_entity_poly.pdbx_seq_one_letter_code
_entity_poly.pdbx_strand_id
1 'polypeptide(L)'
;MKNLSTFLSLLMLNLPFLATAGVINLGSADGYIFAAANSDKWGGNLLLGSQAHIFGNVAASNTLELGSGVIVDGDACAGITNNWGATVAGTAGSCIDFTQLANDISGAAAQAQTFAGTDLGNVSGSSEVFGNGLQSFLINDLLLAGGDTLTVTGSADDYFIFNVFGGAKLGSGANILLQGGVAAENVIFNFVANPTSHSFELGGANISGTFLSSGRTFIIGDGATLNNSRFFSTESIVANVQDVRFPTNAVTQVPAPPTLAIFALGAAMGLVIRRIKKQS
;
A
#
# COMPACT_ATOMS: atom_id res chain seq x y z
N MET A 1 34.07 31.02 48.70
CA MET A 1 32.64 30.68 48.48
C MET A 1 32.22 31.17 47.10
N LYS A 2 31.97 30.25 46.16
CA LYS A 2 30.86 30.26 45.18
C LYS A 2 31.16 29.18 44.13
N ASN A 3 30.34 28.14 44.18
CA ASN A 3 30.53 26.89 43.48
C ASN A 3 30.21 27.02 41.98
N LEU A 4 31.07 26.40 41.21
CA LEU A 4 31.02 26.14 39.79
C LEU A 4 29.88 25.15 39.50
N SER A 5 28.78 25.61 38.92
CA SER A 5 27.70 24.74 38.40
C SER A 5 27.86 24.63 36.89
N THR A 6 28.45 23.54 36.41
CA THR A 6 28.52 23.21 34.99
C THR A 6 27.54 22.07 34.75
N PHE A 7 26.31 22.43 34.39
CA PHE A 7 25.27 21.52 33.91
C PHE A 7 25.70 21.01 32.53
N LEU A 8 26.21 19.78 32.47
CA LEU A 8 26.47 19.09 31.20
C LEU A 8 25.20 18.32 30.83
N SER A 9 24.28 18.99 30.15
CA SER A 9 23.08 18.36 29.58
C SER A 9 23.52 17.37 28.51
N LEU A 10 23.36 16.07 28.77
CA LEU A 10 23.46 15.02 27.75
C LEU A 10 22.28 15.20 26.79
N LEU A 11 22.51 15.84 25.65
CA LEU A 11 21.60 15.86 24.53
C LEU A 11 21.63 14.46 23.88
N MET A 12 20.78 13.56 24.34
CA MET A 12 20.50 12.29 23.66
C MET A 12 19.85 12.64 22.32
N LEU A 13 20.63 12.64 21.23
CA LEU A 13 20.07 12.65 19.88
C LEU A 13 19.33 11.31 19.67
N ASN A 14 18.01 11.33 19.87
CA ASN A 14 17.11 10.38 19.24
C ASN A 14 17.18 10.62 17.73
N LEU A 15 18.11 9.94 17.06
CA LEU A 15 18.07 9.84 15.60
C LEU A 15 17.01 8.79 15.27
N PRO A 16 15.84 9.18 14.71
CA PRO A 16 14.91 8.18 14.20
C PRO A 16 15.62 7.41 13.09
N PHE A 17 15.66 6.09 13.22
CA PHE A 17 16.00 5.23 12.10
C PHE A 17 14.96 5.50 11.01
N LEU A 18 15.42 5.92 9.83
CA LEU A 18 14.58 6.09 8.66
C LEU A 18 13.99 4.72 8.32
N ALA A 19 12.70 4.53 8.61
CA ALA A 19 11.93 3.53 7.90
C ALA A 19 12.01 3.90 6.42
N THR A 20 12.34 2.94 5.56
CA THR A 20 12.23 3.12 4.11
C THR A 20 10.75 3.17 3.79
N ALA A 21 10.15 4.36 3.86
CA ALA A 21 8.87 4.60 3.26
C ALA A 21 9.02 4.27 1.76
N GLY A 22 8.09 3.49 1.21
CA GLY A 22 7.97 3.36 -0.24
C GLY A 22 7.91 4.76 -0.89
N VAL A 23 8.18 4.84 -2.19
CA VAL A 23 8.23 6.12 -2.91
C VAL A 23 6.95 6.95 -2.69
N ILE A 24 5.82 6.28 -2.51
CA ILE A 24 4.55 6.88 -2.11
C ILE A 24 4.23 6.47 -0.68
N ASN A 25 3.88 7.45 0.16
CA ASN A 25 3.46 7.20 1.52
C ASN A 25 1.97 6.83 1.53
N LEU A 26 1.69 5.55 1.78
CA LEU A 26 0.32 5.02 1.88
C LEU A 26 -0.30 5.23 3.28
N GLY A 27 0.46 5.74 4.25
CA GLY A 27 -0.01 5.96 5.60
C GLY A 27 -0.64 4.70 6.21
N SER A 28 -1.83 4.87 6.80
CA SER A 28 -2.60 3.76 7.35
C SER A 28 -3.12 2.76 6.30
N ALA A 29 -3.22 3.14 5.03
CA ALA A 29 -3.70 2.26 3.96
C ALA A 29 -2.74 1.08 3.69
N ASP A 30 -1.44 1.24 4.02
CA ASP A 30 -0.41 0.21 3.79
C ASP A 30 -0.73 -1.11 4.52
N GLY A 31 -1.47 -1.04 5.62
CA GLY A 31 -1.89 -2.19 6.41
C GLY A 31 -3.03 -3.03 5.82
N TYR A 32 -3.55 -2.69 4.64
CA TYR A 32 -4.75 -3.31 4.06
C TYR A 32 -4.49 -3.96 2.69
N ILE A 33 -5.24 -5.02 2.40
CA ILE A 33 -5.35 -5.60 1.04
C ILE A 33 -6.41 -4.86 0.24
N PHE A 34 -7.54 -4.57 0.90
CA PHE A 34 -8.62 -3.74 0.35
C PHE A 34 -8.92 -2.60 1.32
N ALA A 35 -8.90 -1.37 0.83
CA ALA A 35 -9.38 -0.23 1.59
C ALA A 35 -10.25 0.68 0.70
N ALA A 36 -11.52 0.83 1.08
CA ALA A 36 -12.43 1.79 0.49
C ALA A 36 -12.78 2.84 1.54
N ALA A 37 -12.26 4.06 1.46
CA ALA A 37 -12.50 5.07 2.49
C ALA A 37 -12.73 6.47 1.95
N ASN A 38 -13.86 7.06 2.34
CA ASN A 38 -14.26 8.41 1.99
C ASN A 38 -14.62 9.20 3.26
N SER A 39 -14.35 10.51 3.26
CA SER A 39 -14.84 11.44 4.29
C SER A 39 -16.34 11.67 4.20
N ASP A 40 -16.94 11.44 3.03
CA ASP A 40 -18.36 11.56 2.77
C ASP A 40 -19.12 10.25 3.03
N LYS A 41 -20.36 10.36 3.50
CA LYS A 41 -21.20 9.21 3.92
C LYS A 41 -21.65 8.27 2.79
N TRP A 42 -21.36 8.60 1.53
CA TRP A 42 -21.86 7.87 0.36
C TRP A 42 -20.78 7.06 -0.37
N GLY A 43 -19.50 7.37 -0.14
CA GLY A 43 -18.35 6.63 -0.68
C GLY A 43 -17.78 5.61 0.31
N GLY A 44 -16.71 4.91 -0.09
CA GLY A 44 -16.00 3.99 0.81
C GLY A 44 -16.76 2.70 1.13
N ASN A 45 -17.46 2.13 0.13
CA ASN A 45 -18.09 0.82 0.27
C ASN A 45 -17.14 -0.27 -0.23
N LEU A 46 -17.10 -1.40 0.46
CA LEU A 46 -16.40 -2.61 0.02
C LEU A 46 -17.39 -3.77 -0.02
N LEU A 47 -17.59 -4.35 -1.20
CA LEU A 47 -18.45 -5.51 -1.39
C LEU A 47 -17.57 -6.69 -1.83
N LEU A 48 -17.51 -7.73 -1.01
CA LEU A 48 -16.83 -8.99 -1.32
C LEU A 48 -17.85 -10.07 -1.65
N GLY A 49 -17.76 -10.61 -2.87
CA GLY A 49 -18.54 -11.74 -3.36
C GLY A 49 -18.32 -13.00 -2.53
N SER A 50 -19.18 -14.00 -2.71
CA SER A 50 -19.10 -15.25 -1.94
C SER A 50 -17.77 -15.97 -2.14
N GLN A 51 -17.29 -16.64 -1.09
CA GLN A 51 -16.08 -17.48 -1.10
C GLN A 51 -14.76 -16.74 -1.39
N ALA A 52 -14.73 -15.41 -1.29
CA ALA A 52 -13.47 -14.67 -1.31
C ALA A 52 -12.61 -15.00 -0.08
N HIS A 53 -11.31 -15.22 -0.27
CA HIS A 53 -10.32 -15.39 0.77
C HIS A 53 -9.27 -14.28 0.69
N ILE A 54 -9.31 -13.38 1.66
CA ILE A 54 -8.41 -12.23 1.77
C ILE A 54 -7.33 -12.53 2.81
N PHE A 55 -6.08 -12.58 2.36
CA PHE A 55 -4.91 -12.84 3.22
C PHE A 55 -4.36 -11.53 3.81
N GLY A 56 -5.19 -10.83 4.59
CA GLY A 56 -4.83 -9.59 5.25
C GLY A 56 -6.05 -8.79 5.70
N ASN A 57 -5.83 -7.53 6.06
CA ASN A 57 -6.89 -6.66 6.55
C ASN A 57 -7.73 -6.07 5.40
N VAL A 58 -9.00 -5.79 5.68
CA VAL A 58 -9.89 -5.03 4.81
C VAL A 58 -10.54 -3.86 5.55
N ALA A 59 -10.80 -2.77 4.84
CA ALA A 59 -11.46 -1.59 5.40
C ALA A 59 -12.52 -0.98 4.46
N ALA A 60 -13.62 -0.52 5.05
CA ALA A 60 -14.69 0.21 4.36
C ALA A 60 -15.25 1.35 5.24
N SER A 61 -15.05 2.62 4.90
CA SER A 61 -15.52 3.72 5.75
C SER A 61 -17.03 3.78 5.91
N ASN A 62 -17.79 3.31 4.90
CA ASN A 62 -19.24 3.26 4.94
C ASN A 62 -19.76 1.84 5.20
N THR A 63 -19.90 1.03 4.16
CA THR A 63 -20.46 -0.33 4.27
C THR A 63 -19.45 -1.37 3.80
N LEU A 64 -19.25 -2.40 4.62
CA LEU A 64 -18.56 -3.64 4.26
C LEU A 64 -19.58 -4.76 4.11
N GLU A 65 -19.76 -5.26 2.90
CA GLU A 65 -20.59 -6.42 2.60
C GLU A 65 -19.72 -7.65 2.40
N LEU A 66 -19.91 -8.67 3.24
CA LEU A 66 -19.20 -9.93 3.18
C LEU A 66 -20.18 -11.03 2.76
N GLY A 67 -20.02 -11.53 1.53
CA GLY A 67 -20.74 -12.67 1.00
C GLY A 67 -20.60 -13.95 1.83
N SER A 68 -21.44 -14.93 1.55
CA SER A 68 -21.37 -16.24 2.21
C SER A 68 -20.03 -16.92 1.94
N GLY A 69 -19.42 -17.47 2.99
CA GLY A 69 -18.16 -18.19 2.90
C GLY A 69 -16.92 -17.31 2.66
N VAL A 70 -17.05 -15.98 2.72
CA VAL A 70 -15.88 -15.09 2.70
C VAL A 70 -15.00 -15.36 3.91
N ILE A 71 -13.68 -15.35 3.74
CA ILE A 71 -12.68 -15.50 4.79
C ILE A 71 -11.76 -14.28 4.73
N VAL A 72 -11.60 -13.59 5.85
CA VAL A 72 -10.62 -12.52 6.04
C VAL A 72 -9.65 -12.95 7.14
N ASP A 73 -8.39 -13.17 6.78
CA ASP A 73 -7.35 -13.63 7.73
C ASP A 73 -6.85 -12.50 8.65
N GLY A 74 -7.25 -11.26 8.39
CA GLY A 74 -6.96 -10.07 9.20
C GLY A 74 -8.20 -9.41 9.80
N ASP A 75 -8.09 -8.11 10.05
CA ASP A 75 -9.17 -7.23 10.50
C ASP A 75 -10.14 -6.90 9.35
N ALA A 76 -11.42 -6.72 9.68
CA ALA A 76 -12.48 -6.29 8.78
C ALA A 76 -13.13 -5.01 9.33
N CYS A 77 -12.42 -3.88 9.15
CA CYS A 77 -12.85 -2.61 9.71
C CYS A 77 -13.91 -1.93 8.85
N ALA A 78 -15.08 -1.60 9.42
CA ALA A 78 -16.08 -0.83 8.70
C ALA A 78 -16.95 0.09 9.56
N GLY A 79 -17.54 1.10 8.93
CA GLY A 79 -18.62 1.89 9.54
C GLY A 79 -19.85 1.01 9.85
N ILE A 80 -20.27 0.21 8.87
CA ILE A 80 -21.33 -0.79 8.95
C ILE A 80 -20.80 -2.09 8.33
N THR A 81 -21.01 -3.23 9.01
CA THR A 81 -20.64 -4.55 8.48
C THR A 81 -21.87 -5.41 8.29
N ASN A 82 -22.11 -5.85 7.05
CA ASN A 82 -23.10 -6.86 6.69
C ASN A 82 -22.38 -8.18 6.44
N ASN A 83 -22.55 -9.13 7.35
CA ASN A 83 -21.90 -10.44 7.28
C ASN A 83 -22.96 -11.54 7.06
N TRP A 84 -22.90 -12.23 5.92
CA TRP A 84 -23.81 -13.32 5.54
C TRP A 84 -23.18 -14.71 5.64
N GLY A 85 -22.37 -14.96 6.68
CA GLY A 85 -21.69 -16.24 6.91
C GLY A 85 -20.20 -16.22 6.54
N ALA A 86 -19.59 -15.04 6.60
CA ALA A 86 -18.16 -14.83 6.48
C ALA A 86 -17.43 -15.05 7.82
N THR A 87 -16.18 -15.48 7.72
CA THR A 87 -15.25 -15.63 8.84
C THR A 87 -14.23 -14.49 8.81
N VAL A 88 -14.03 -13.82 9.94
CA VAL A 88 -12.99 -12.80 10.12
C VAL A 88 -12.12 -13.26 11.28
N ALA A 89 -10.83 -13.41 11.04
CA ALA A 89 -9.88 -13.87 12.06
C ALA A 89 -9.50 -12.77 13.06
N GLY A 90 -9.43 -11.52 12.59
CA GLY A 90 -9.16 -10.34 13.40
C GLY A 90 -10.40 -9.66 13.95
N THR A 91 -10.29 -8.34 14.14
CA THR A 91 -11.35 -7.46 14.64
C THR A 91 -12.33 -7.12 13.51
N ALA A 92 -13.63 -7.11 13.80
CA ALA A 92 -14.65 -6.67 12.85
C ALA A 92 -15.45 -5.47 13.39
N GLY A 93 -15.91 -4.59 12.49
CA GLY A 93 -16.68 -3.38 12.82
C GLY A 93 -15.82 -2.12 12.85
N SER A 94 -16.21 -1.09 13.60
CA SER A 94 -15.45 0.17 13.62
C SER A 94 -14.18 0.02 14.46
N CYS A 95 -13.04 -0.25 13.81
CA CYS A 95 -11.75 -0.47 14.47
C CYS A 95 -10.66 0.57 14.14
N ILE A 96 -10.95 1.58 13.32
CA ILE A 96 -9.96 2.59 12.89
C ILE A 96 -10.55 3.98 12.71
N ASP A 97 -9.67 4.96 12.51
CA ASP A 97 -10.04 6.29 12.02
C ASP A 97 -10.17 6.27 10.48
N PHE A 98 -11.41 6.19 10.00
CA PHE A 98 -11.70 6.21 8.57
C PHE A 98 -11.43 7.57 7.89
N THR A 99 -11.40 8.66 8.67
CA THR A 99 -11.04 9.98 8.13
C THR A 99 -9.55 10.01 7.82
N GLN A 100 -8.72 9.49 8.73
CA GLN A 100 -7.28 9.34 8.48
C GLN A 100 -7.02 8.40 7.28
N LEU A 101 -7.71 7.25 7.21
CA LEU A 101 -7.57 6.32 6.08
C LEU A 101 -7.93 6.99 4.74
N ALA A 102 -9.04 7.74 4.67
CA ALA A 102 -9.44 8.46 3.46
C ALA A 102 -8.41 9.54 3.06
N ASN A 103 -7.87 10.26 4.05
CA ASN A 103 -6.81 11.25 3.82
C ASN A 103 -5.52 10.60 3.33
N ASP A 104 -5.15 9.43 3.86
CA ASP A 104 -3.95 8.70 3.43
C ASP A 104 -4.09 8.18 2.00
N ILE A 105 -5.24 7.61 1.62
CA ILE A 105 -5.51 7.17 0.23
C ILE A 105 -5.47 8.37 -0.72
N SER A 106 -6.16 9.47 -0.37
CA SER A 106 -6.19 10.68 -1.19
C SER A 106 -4.81 11.32 -1.31
N GLY A 107 -4.06 11.37 -0.20
CA GLY A 107 -2.71 11.91 -0.13
C GLY A 107 -1.73 11.11 -0.97
N ALA A 108 -1.80 9.78 -0.90
CA ALA A 108 -1.00 8.89 -1.75
C ALA A 108 -1.32 9.08 -3.23
N ALA A 109 -2.60 9.17 -3.60
CA ALA A 109 -3.03 9.37 -4.99
C ALA A 109 -2.61 10.75 -5.52
N ALA A 110 -2.67 11.79 -4.69
CA ALA A 110 -2.16 13.11 -5.03
C ALA A 110 -0.63 13.10 -5.17
N GLN A 111 0.08 12.42 -4.26
CA GLN A 111 1.53 12.26 -4.32
C GLN A 111 1.95 11.55 -5.62
N ALA A 112 1.27 10.47 -6.01
CA ALA A 112 1.50 9.76 -7.28
C ALA A 112 1.43 10.68 -8.50
N GLN A 113 0.44 11.58 -8.52
CA GLN A 113 0.23 12.53 -9.63
C GLN A 113 1.31 13.61 -9.71
N THR A 114 2.03 13.89 -8.62
CA THR A 114 3.12 14.88 -8.64
C THR A 114 4.35 14.40 -9.40
N PHE A 115 4.50 13.09 -9.61
CA PHE A 115 5.63 12.54 -10.36
C PHE A 115 5.44 12.74 -11.86
N ALA A 116 6.23 13.67 -12.41
CA ALA A 116 6.39 13.80 -13.85
C ALA A 116 6.80 12.46 -14.47
N GLY A 117 6.13 12.07 -15.54
CA GLY A 117 6.31 10.75 -16.14
C GLY A 117 6.52 10.80 -17.65
N THR A 118 7.01 9.69 -18.19
CA THR A 118 7.07 9.48 -19.64
C THR A 118 5.67 9.15 -20.14
N ASP A 119 5.20 9.85 -21.16
CA ASP A 119 3.91 9.56 -21.78
C ASP A 119 3.99 8.26 -22.59
N LEU A 120 3.18 7.27 -22.21
CA LEU A 120 3.01 6.00 -22.92
C LEU A 120 1.84 6.04 -23.91
N GLY A 121 1.06 7.13 -23.92
CA GLY A 121 -0.16 7.24 -24.71
C GLY A 121 -1.21 6.22 -24.26
N ASN A 122 -1.84 5.57 -25.23
CA ASN A 122 -2.81 4.51 -24.98
C ASN A 122 -2.09 3.15 -24.88
N VAL A 123 -2.35 2.43 -23.80
CA VAL A 123 -1.93 1.04 -23.61
C VAL A 123 -3.14 0.16 -23.91
N SER A 124 -3.36 -0.11 -25.20
CA SER A 124 -4.52 -0.87 -25.70
C SER A 124 -4.15 -2.27 -26.25
N GLY A 125 -2.96 -2.75 -25.92
CA GLY A 125 -2.39 -4.00 -26.41
C GLY A 125 -1.14 -4.37 -25.61
N SER A 126 -0.54 -5.51 -25.96
CA SER A 126 0.66 -5.97 -25.26
C SER A 126 1.82 -4.98 -25.37
N SER A 127 2.44 -4.66 -24.24
CA SER A 127 3.50 -3.66 -24.12
C SER A 127 4.46 -4.00 -22.98
N GLU A 128 5.68 -3.47 -23.04
CA GLU A 128 6.70 -3.68 -22.04
C GLU A 128 7.31 -2.36 -21.59
N VAL A 129 7.60 -2.25 -20.30
CA VAL A 129 8.34 -1.13 -19.72
C VAL A 129 9.52 -1.67 -18.91
N PHE A 130 10.64 -0.96 -18.98
CA PHE A 130 11.90 -1.38 -18.37
C PHE A 130 12.34 -0.41 -17.26
N GLY A 131 12.71 -0.99 -16.13
CA GLY A 131 13.19 -0.35 -14.91
C GLY A 131 14.57 0.27 -15.06
N ASN A 132 14.74 1.43 -14.47
CA ASN A 132 16.01 2.11 -14.31
C ASN A 132 15.95 3.08 -13.10
N GLY A 133 15.71 2.52 -11.92
CA GLY A 133 15.43 3.24 -10.68
C GLY A 133 13.95 3.61 -10.54
N LEU A 134 13.69 4.84 -10.08
CA LEU A 134 12.33 5.37 -9.97
C LEU A 134 11.87 5.97 -11.30
N GLN A 135 10.80 5.43 -11.86
CA GLN A 135 10.16 5.92 -13.07
C GLN A 135 8.66 6.14 -12.87
N SER A 136 8.14 7.19 -13.51
CA SER A 136 6.72 7.48 -13.61
C SER A 136 6.30 7.47 -15.08
N PHE A 137 5.07 7.04 -15.33
CA PHE A 137 4.48 6.94 -16.65
C PHE A 137 3.09 7.56 -16.65
N LEU A 138 2.76 8.25 -17.73
CA LEU A 138 1.43 8.80 -17.97
C LEU A 138 0.75 7.89 -19.00
N ILE A 139 -0.44 7.39 -18.67
CA ILE A 139 -1.25 6.57 -19.55
C ILE A 139 -2.56 7.29 -19.80
N ASN A 140 -2.88 7.51 -21.06
CA ASN A 140 -4.16 8.07 -21.47
C ASN A 140 -5.26 7.03 -21.26
N ASP A 141 -5.22 5.88 -21.91
CA ASP A 141 -6.16 4.78 -21.68
C ASP A 141 -5.41 3.47 -21.41
N LEU A 142 -5.81 2.73 -20.37
CA LEU A 142 -5.32 1.37 -20.08
C LEU A 142 -6.43 0.37 -20.43
N LEU A 143 -6.38 -0.19 -21.63
CA LEU A 143 -7.44 -1.01 -22.22
C LEU A 143 -6.88 -2.33 -22.75
N LEU A 144 -6.60 -3.29 -21.88
CA LEU A 144 -6.06 -4.59 -22.29
C LEU A 144 -7.19 -5.56 -22.61
N ALA A 145 -7.18 -6.14 -23.83
CA ALA A 145 -8.11 -7.20 -24.19
C ALA A 145 -7.64 -8.57 -23.65
N GLY A 146 -8.44 -9.60 -23.85
CA GLY A 146 -8.07 -10.95 -23.41
C GLY A 146 -6.79 -11.45 -24.10
N GLY A 147 -5.79 -11.81 -23.30
CA GLY A 147 -4.46 -12.22 -23.76
C GLY A 147 -3.44 -11.08 -23.86
N ASP A 148 -3.86 -9.82 -23.81
CA ASP A 148 -2.93 -8.70 -23.80
C ASP A 148 -2.18 -8.60 -22.47
N THR A 149 -0.93 -8.18 -22.53
CA THR A 149 -0.05 -8.11 -21.36
C THR A 149 0.71 -6.79 -21.29
N LEU A 150 0.58 -6.07 -20.18
CA LEU A 150 1.54 -5.05 -19.79
C LEU A 150 2.61 -5.70 -18.91
N THR A 151 3.84 -5.81 -19.42
CA THR A 151 4.97 -6.35 -18.68
C THR A 151 5.80 -5.21 -18.09
N VAL A 152 6.03 -5.24 -16.79
CA VAL A 152 6.92 -4.33 -16.06
C VAL A 152 8.16 -5.12 -15.65
N THR A 153 9.29 -4.83 -16.29
CA THR A 153 10.55 -5.54 -16.07
C THR A 153 11.53 -4.65 -15.33
N GLY A 154 11.96 -5.05 -14.15
CA GLY A 154 12.94 -4.32 -13.35
C GLY A 154 13.54 -5.19 -12.25
N SER A 155 14.60 -4.70 -11.62
CA SER A 155 15.21 -5.24 -10.42
C SER A 155 14.39 -4.95 -9.16
N ALA A 156 14.79 -5.51 -8.02
CA ALA A 156 14.16 -5.25 -6.72
C ALA A 156 14.28 -3.80 -6.24
N ASP A 157 15.23 -3.04 -6.78
CA ASP A 157 15.49 -1.64 -6.42
C ASP A 157 14.73 -0.65 -7.32
N ASP A 158 14.00 -1.13 -8.32
CA ASP A 158 13.23 -0.29 -9.25
C ASP A 158 11.83 0.00 -8.71
N TYR A 159 11.34 1.21 -9.00
CA TYR A 159 10.03 1.71 -8.60
C TYR A 159 9.28 2.27 -9.78
N PHE A 160 8.00 1.92 -9.89
CA PHE A 160 7.16 2.27 -11.03
C PHE A 160 5.88 2.94 -10.55
N ILE A 161 5.57 4.11 -11.12
CA ILE A 161 4.31 4.82 -10.90
C ILE A 161 3.62 4.98 -12.25
N PHE A 162 2.39 4.48 -12.38
CA PHE A 162 1.55 4.66 -13.56
C PHE A 162 0.38 5.56 -13.20
N ASN A 163 0.34 6.77 -13.76
CA ASN A 163 -0.81 7.65 -13.65
C ASN A 163 -1.73 7.43 -14.86
N VAL A 164 -2.89 6.81 -14.62
CA VAL A 164 -3.88 6.47 -15.66
C VAL A 164 -5.00 7.52 -15.66
N PHE A 165 -5.12 8.30 -16.73
CA PHE A 165 -5.99 9.47 -16.79
C PHE A 165 -7.36 9.20 -17.39
N GLY A 166 -7.46 8.36 -18.40
CA GLY A 166 -8.67 8.03 -19.16
C GLY A 166 -9.25 6.68 -18.77
N GLY A 167 -9.78 5.94 -19.74
CA GLY A 167 -10.44 4.65 -19.54
C GLY A 167 -9.49 3.59 -18.97
N ALA A 168 -10.01 2.75 -18.07
CA ALA A 168 -9.25 1.67 -17.46
C ALA A 168 -10.07 0.38 -17.44
N LYS A 169 -9.70 -0.59 -18.28
CA LYS A 169 -10.39 -1.87 -18.40
C LYS A 169 -9.42 -3.00 -18.76
N LEU A 170 -9.53 -4.13 -18.06
CA LEU A 170 -8.82 -5.37 -18.35
C LEU A 170 -9.81 -6.48 -18.65
N GLY A 171 -9.72 -7.06 -19.84
CA GLY A 171 -10.52 -8.22 -20.24
C GLY A 171 -10.09 -9.52 -19.55
N SER A 172 -10.93 -10.55 -19.68
CA SER A 172 -10.61 -11.89 -19.20
C SER A 172 -9.37 -12.46 -19.89
N GLY A 173 -8.38 -12.87 -19.10
CA GLY A 173 -7.07 -13.31 -19.56
C GLY A 173 -6.08 -12.19 -19.87
N ALA A 174 -6.43 -10.91 -19.64
CA ALA A 174 -5.46 -9.82 -19.68
C ALA A 174 -4.48 -9.91 -18.50
N ASN A 175 -3.28 -9.36 -18.66
CA ASN A 175 -2.21 -9.49 -17.68
C ASN A 175 -1.50 -8.17 -17.39
N ILE A 176 -1.12 -7.98 -16.12
CA ILE A 176 -0.11 -7.01 -15.69
C ILE A 176 0.96 -7.83 -14.95
N LEU A 177 2.09 -8.07 -15.61
CA LEU A 177 3.12 -8.98 -15.11
C LEU A 177 4.35 -8.20 -14.63
N LEU A 178 4.87 -8.62 -13.48
CA LEU A 178 6.10 -8.11 -12.91
C LEU A 178 7.23 -9.11 -13.17
N GLN A 179 8.32 -8.65 -13.77
CA GLN A 179 9.47 -9.47 -14.16
C GLN A 179 10.79 -8.84 -13.71
N GLY A 180 11.87 -9.63 -13.71
CA GLY A 180 13.22 -9.16 -13.37
C GLY A 180 13.52 -9.04 -11.87
N GLY A 181 12.53 -9.28 -11.00
CA GLY A 181 12.67 -9.18 -9.54
C GLY A 181 12.04 -7.96 -8.91
N VAL A 182 11.39 -7.07 -9.68
CA VAL A 182 10.61 -5.95 -9.14
C VAL A 182 9.52 -6.45 -8.17
N ALA A 183 9.48 -5.83 -6.99
CA ALA A 183 8.49 -6.15 -5.96
C ALA A 183 7.16 -5.45 -6.26
N ALA A 184 6.03 -6.11 -5.99
CA ALA A 184 4.70 -5.54 -6.23
C ALA A 184 4.39 -4.29 -5.37
N GLU A 185 5.03 -4.15 -4.21
CA GLU A 185 4.96 -2.95 -3.38
C GLU A 185 5.65 -1.73 -4.00
N ASN A 186 6.57 -1.95 -4.94
CA ASN A 186 7.25 -0.88 -5.66
C ASN A 186 6.54 -0.45 -6.95
N VAL A 187 5.39 -1.07 -7.28
CA VAL A 187 4.62 -0.80 -8.51
C VAL A 187 3.25 -0.26 -8.14
N ILE A 188 2.97 0.99 -8.50
CA ILE A 188 1.73 1.69 -8.18
C ILE A 188 1.00 2.09 -9.46
N PHE A 189 -0.24 1.62 -9.61
CA PHE A 189 -1.18 2.10 -10.62
C PHE A 189 -2.14 3.08 -9.97
N ASN A 190 -1.91 4.37 -10.19
CA ASN A 190 -2.78 5.45 -9.73
C ASN A 190 -3.79 5.83 -10.82
N PHE A 191 -5.06 5.47 -10.61
CA PHE A 191 -6.16 5.84 -11.49
C PHE A 191 -6.71 7.20 -11.11
N VAL A 192 -6.32 8.20 -11.89
CA VAL A 192 -6.63 9.62 -11.65
C VAL A 192 -8.12 9.85 -11.83
N ALA A 193 -8.74 10.61 -10.92
CA ALA A 193 -10.16 10.95 -11.01
C ALA A 193 -10.48 11.57 -12.38
N ASN A 194 -11.54 11.08 -13.02
CA ASN A 194 -11.91 11.49 -14.37
C ASN A 194 -13.44 11.71 -14.46
N PRO A 195 -13.90 12.79 -15.11
CA PRO A 195 -15.33 13.13 -15.20
C PRO A 195 -16.15 12.23 -16.14
N THR A 196 -15.50 11.42 -16.97
CA THR A 196 -16.15 10.49 -17.92
C THR A 196 -15.82 9.02 -17.66
N SER A 197 -14.73 8.73 -16.94
CA SER A 197 -14.34 7.38 -16.53
C SER A 197 -14.30 7.28 -15.00
N HIS A 198 -15.38 6.71 -14.44
CA HIS A 198 -15.58 6.60 -12.99
C HIS A 198 -15.20 5.24 -12.42
N SER A 199 -14.73 4.31 -13.26
CA SER A 199 -14.40 2.95 -12.87
C SER A 199 -13.05 2.50 -13.42
N PHE A 200 -12.41 1.60 -12.68
CA PHE A 200 -11.45 0.64 -13.21
C PHE A 200 -12.11 -0.74 -13.15
N GLU A 201 -12.24 -1.38 -14.31
CA GLU A 201 -12.89 -2.67 -14.46
C GLU A 201 -11.88 -3.75 -14.82
N LEU A 202 -11.89 -4.87 -14.11
CA LEU A 202 -11.16 -6.05 -14.55
C LEU A 202 -12.05 -7.28 -14.43
N GLY A 203 -12.01 -8.19 -15.40
CA GLY A 203 -12.65 -9.49 -15.29
C GLY A 203 -11.62 -10.55 -15.61
N GLY A 204 -11.48 -11.59 -14.80
CA GLY A 204 -10.61 -12.73 -15.13
C GLY A 204 -9.14 -12.41 -15.43
N ALA A 205 -8.60 -11.29 -14.95
CA ALA A 205 -7.24 -10.84 -15.27
C ALA A 205 -6.21 -11.33 -14.24
N ASN A 206 -4.95 -11.47 -14.66
CA ASN A 206 -3.83 -11.80 -13.77
C ASN A 206 -2.95 -10.57 -13.58
N ILE A 207 -3.00 -9.97 -12.40
CA ILE A 207 -2.37 -8.68 -12.15
C ILE A 207 -1.58 -8.68 -10.84
N SER A 208 -0.53 -7.89 -10.80
CA SER A 208 0.28 -7.63 -9.62
C SER A 208 0.62 -6.14 -9.50
N GLY A 209 0.61 -5.63 -8.28
CA GLY A 209 0.88 -4.22 -7.97
C GLY A 209 -0.06 -3.64 -6.91
N THR A 210 0.13 -2.35 -6.63
CA THR A 210 -0.76 -1.56 -5.80
C THR A 210 -1.69 -0.71 -6.68
N PHE A 211 -2.99 -0.92 -6.61
CA PHE A 211 -3.99 -0.20 -7.39
C PHE A 211 -4.65 0.85 -6.52
N LEU A 212 -4.49 2.12 -6.89
CA LEU A 212 -4.82 3.28 -6.07
C LEU A 212 -5.74 4.23 -6.84
N SER A 213 -6.75 4.78 -6.18
CA SER A 213 -7.56 5.86 -6.74
C SER A 213 -8.14 6.78 -5.67
N SER A 214 -8.26 8.07 -6.00
CA SER A 214 -8.99 9.06 -5.19
C SER A 214 -10.27 9.56 -5.88
N GLY A 215 -10.88 8.74 -6.73
CA GLY A 215 -12.11 9.13 -7.43
C GLY A 215 -12.66 8.12 -8.43
N ARG A 216 -12.26 6.85 -8.36
CA ARG A 216 -12.79 5.78 -9.20
C ARG A 216 -13.18 4.56 -8.39
N THR A 217 -14.32 3.98 -8.76
CA THR A 217 -14.76 2.68 -8.25
C THR A 217 -13.92 1.56 -8.87
N PHE A 218 -13.54 0.58 -8.06
CA PHE A 218 -12.92 -0.64 -8.59
C PHE A 218 -13.96 -1.74 -8.71
N ILE A 219 -14.08 -2.31 -9.91
CA ILE A 219 -15.00 -3.40 -10.23
C ILE A 219 -14.17 -4.59 -10.65
N ILE A 220 -14.11 -5.59 -9.77
CA ILE A 220 -13.25 -6.75 -9.90
C ILE A 220 -14.14 -7.97 -10.08
N GLY A 221 -14.20 -8.46 -11.32
CA GLY A 221 -14.96 -9.62 -11.72
C GLY A 221 -14.29 -10.94 -11.38
N ASP A 222 -15.06 -12.01 -11.56
CA ASP A 222 -14.66 -13.39 -11.28
C ASP A 222 -13.43 -13.84 -12.09
N GLY A 223 -12.72 -14.84 -11.55
CA GLY A 223 -11.59 -15.51 -12.18
C GLY A 223 -10.29 -14.69 -12.18
N ALA A 224 -10.26 -13.54 -11.53
CA ALA A 224 -9.06 -12.73 -11.41
C ALA A 224 -8.02 -13.42 -10.52
N THR A 225 -6.76 -13.44 -10.95
CA THR A 225 -5.64 -13.91 -10.14
C THR A 225 -4.96 -12.70 -9.49
N LEU A 226 -5.13 -12.55 -8.18
CA LEU A 226 -4.72 -11.36 -7.43
C LEU A 226 -3.62 -11.69 -6.41
N ASN A 227 -2.61 -12.43 -6.88
CA ASN A 227 -1.39 -12.68 -6.13
C ASN A 227 -0.47 -11.47 -6.28
N ASN A 228 -0.02 -10.92 -5.15
CA ASN A 228 0.73 -9.67 -5.08
C ASN A 228 -0.08 -8.45 -5.54
N SER A 229 -1.38 -8.42 -5.19
CA SER A 229 -2.27 -7.30 -5.51
C SER A 229 -2.97 -6.73 -4.28
N ARG A 230 -3.10 -5.40 -4.24
CA ARG A 230 -3.88 -4.67 -3.22
C ARG A 230 -4.54 -3.45 -3.83
N PHE A 231 -5.65 -3.01 -3.24
CA PHE A 231 -6.57 -2.06 -3.86
C PHE A 231 -7.05 -1.02 -2.85
N PHE A 232 -6.85 0.25 -3.20
CA PHE A 232 -7.20 1.40 -2.38
C PHE A 232 -8.03 2.38 -3.19
N SER A 233 -9.21 2.73 -2.69
CA SER A 233 -10.06 3.73 -3.33
C SER A 233 -10.75 4.64 -2.31
N THR A 234 -11.00 5.89 -2.68
CA THR A 234 -11.96 6.73 -1.96
C THR A 234 -13.41 6.50 -2.38
N GLU A 235 -13.63 5.80 -3.49
CA GLU A 235 -14.96 5.40 -3.95
C GLU A 235 -15.31 4.01 -3.43
N SER A 236 -16.04 3.22 -4.21
CA SER A 236 -16.41 1.85 -3.84
C SER A 236 -15.43 0.83 -4.45
N ILE A 237 -15.32 -0.32 -3.80
CA ILE A 237 -14.69 -1.51 -4.36
C ILE A 237 -15.74 -2.61 -4.36
N VAL A 238 -16.02 -3.16 -5.54
CA VAL A 238 -16.92 -4.30 -5.73
C VAL A 238 -16.08 -5.44 -6.28
N ALA A 239 -15.90 -6.51 -5.52
CA ALA A 239 -14.97 -7.57 -5.84
C ALA A 239 -15.61 -8.96 -5.69
N ASN A 240 -15.73 -9.68 -6.80
CA ASN A 240 -16.02 -11.11 -6.81
C ASN A 240 -14.73 -11.87 -7.11
N VAL A 241 -14.00 -12.22 -6.06
CA VAL A 241 -12.62 -12.75 -6.13
C VAL A 241 -12.51 -14.06 -5.36
N GLN A 242 -11.49 -14.87 -5.68
CA GLN A 242 -11.15 -16.09 -4.92
C GLN A 242 -10.06 -15.76 -3.90
N ASP A 243 -8.79 -15.92 -4.24
CA ASP A 243 -7.68 -15.61 -3.34
C ASP A 243 -7.10 -14.23 -3.67
N VAL A 244 -6.91 -13.41 -2.63
CA VAL A 244 -6.17 -12.13 -2.75
C VAL A 244 -5.06 -12.08 -1.72
N ARG A 245 -3.83 -11.94 -2.21
CA ARG A 245 -2.62 -11.95 -1.39
C ARG A 245 -1.77 -10.76 -1.75
N PHE A 246 -1.17 -10.14 -0.75
CA PHE A 246 -0.10 -9.19 -0.95
C PHE A 246 1.04 -9.57 -0.01
N PRO A 247 2.29 -9.64 -0.48
CA PRO A 247 3.41 -9.85 0.41
C PRO A 247 3.52 -8.63 1.30
N THR A 248 3.07 -8.74 2.54
CA THR A 248 3.42 -7.76 3.54
C THR A 248 4.84 -8.10 3.97
N ASN A 249 5.78 -7.18 3.73
CA ASN A 249 7.04 -7.22 4.44
C ASN A 249 6.68 -7.03 5.92
N ALA A 250 6.51 -8.14 6.64
CA ALA A 250 6.49 -8.13 8.08
C ALA A 250 7.80 -7.47 8.48
N VAL A 251 7.75 -6.19 8.83
CA VAL A 251 8.88 -5.47 9.39
C VAL A 251 9.16 -6.17 10.69
N THR A 252 10.01 -7.21 10.64
CA THR A 252 10.60 -7.77 11.84
C THR A 252 11.32 -6.59 12.46
N GLN A 253 10.78 -6.05 13.56
CA GLN A 253 11.50 -5.10 14.36
C GLN A 253 12.73 -5.84 14.87
N VAL A 254 13.84 -5.75 14.13
CA VAL A 254 15.13 -6.22 14.60
C VAL A 254 15.47 -5.31 15.79
N PRO A 255 15.49 -5.82 17.03
CA PRO A 255 15.89 -5.00 18.16
C PRO A 255 17.27 -4.44 17.85
N ALA A 256 17.44 -3.13 17.97
CA ALA A 256 18.71 -2.49 17.68
C ALA A 256 19.83 -3.28 18.37
N PRO A 257 20.90 -3.67 17.64
CA PRO A 257 21.95 -4.47 18.23
C PRO A 257 22.47 -3.73 19.48
N PRO A 258 22.73 -4.44 20.59
CA PRO A 258 23.20 -3.82 21.84
C PRO A 258 24.59 -3.16 21.69
N THR A 259 25.17 -3.10 20.49
CA THR A 259 26.39 -2.36 20.18
C THR A 259 26.31 -0.91 20.64
N LEU A 260 25.17 -0.22 20.50
CA LEU A 260 24.99 1.14 21.05
C LEU A 260 25.06 1.17 22.58
N ALA A 261 24.51 0.17 23.26
CA ALA A 261 24.64 0.03 24.71
C ALA A 261 26.10 -0.28 25.12
N ILE A 262 26.79 -1.14 24.36
CA ILE A 262 28.20 -1.48 24.58
C ILE A 262 29.12 -0.26 24.39
N PHE A 263 28.88 0.57 23.37
CA PHE A 263 29.62 1.82 23.18
C PHE A 263 29.35 2.83 24.29
N ALA A 264 28.10 2.95 24.75
CA ALA A 264 27.74 3.83 25.87
C ALA A 264 28.37 3.36 27.20
N LEU A 265 28.37 2.05 27.47
CA LEU A 265 29.03 1.45 28.63
C LEU A 265 30.55 1.59 28.56
N GLY A 266 31.15 1.40 27.39
CA GLY A 266 32.59 1.58 27.16
C GLY A 266 33.03 3.03 27.39
N ALA A 267 32.25 4.01 26.92
CA ALA A 267 32.51 5.43 27.16
C ALA A 267 32.38 5.80 28.65
N ALA A 268 31.37 5.26 29.34
CA ALA A 268 31.18 5.46 30.78
C ALA A 268 32.33 4.87 31.61
N MET A 269 32.77 3.64 31.32
CA MET A 269 33.92 3.03 32.00
C MET A 269 35.23 3.79 31.70
N GLY A 270 35.43 4.25 30.47
CA GLY A 270 36.60 5.08 30.11
C GLY A 270 36.68 6.38 30.91
N LEU A 271 35.55 7.03 31.18
CA LEU A 271 35.48 8.23 32.01
C LEU A 271 35.74 7.95 33.50
N VAL A 272 35.26 6.81 34.02
CA VAL A 272 35.52 6.38 35.41
C VAL A 272 37.01 6.07 35.62
N ILE A 273 37.65 5.35 34.69
CA ILE A 273 39.08 5.01 34.77
C ILE A 273 39.95 6.27 34.72
N ARG A 274 39.58 7.28 33.92
CA ARG A 274 40.30 8.56 33.85
C ARG A 274 40.23 9.37 35.14
N ARG A 275 39.17 9.22 35.94
CA ARG A 275 39.01 9.90 37.23
C ARG A 275 39.90 9.31 38.32
N ILE A 276 40.08 7.99 38.32
CA ILE A 276 40.88 7.28 39.33
C ILE A 276 42.38 7.60 39.17
N LYS A 277 42.88 7.70 37.93
CA LYS A 277 44.28 8.07 37.65
C LYS A 277 44.67 9.51 38.03
N LYS A 278 43.71 10.40 38.32
CA LYS A 278 44.00 11.79 38.75
C LYS A 278 44.10 11.96 40.27
N GLN A 279 43.86 10.90 41.04
CA GLN A 279 43.88 10.92 42.51
C GLN A 279 45.02 10.08 43.12
N SER A 280 45.90 9.51 42.29
CA SER A 280 47.20 8.95 42.67
C SER A 280 48.31 9.86 42.22
#